data_AF-A0AAE4A3C1-F1
#
_entry.id   AF-A0AAE4A3C1-F1
#
_cell.length_a   1.000
_cell.length_b   1.000
_cell.length_c   1.000
_cell.angle_alpha   90.00
_cell.angle_beta   90.00
_cell.angle_gamma   90.00
#
_symmetry.space_group_name_H-M   'P 1'
#
loop_
_entity.id
_entity.type
_entity.pdbx_description
1 polymer ?
#
loop_
_entity_poly.entity_id
_entity_poly.type
_entity_poly.pdbx_seq_one_letter_code
_entity_poly.pdbx_strand_id
1 'polypeptide(L)'
;MPHRPLLATTVIAALALAAGDASAAYTLGTSPDAALPDSPRAGCAPAPACSVAQERLANEPLRVTLPGVVVGWRAHGLGGQVRLRRVGGGATAPAALPSGTAGSVAQSAQLPVAAGDLLAFDLLDGAQLSREPDPFQLGAYAISTWAPPLADGETRTPSSSFEGYLYAQATIEPDADGDGLGDETQDPDHGQPPVRTGGDGVAGDTPPGGGGGTPDGDGGRGGVSTPRLTPIPKGGPALRLPAKARAGADGAVALQLANPYAAALTGSVTLKQGRARLAGTRLSLAAGGSRTLRLRLGAAARRALAGGATLRLTLTTTLKAKGGKARTTTRALTVLSSTAVDGTYRASDGQVMVVRGGVVTTFSGDITLWCTRAKVQKRVAYFMGSDDPDPLVGGDGSFAWEATKGYGVVKLKFDGRVNGRTASGKLVVEDRSPLLGTGRFEFDYCFAGKKWTLRR
;
A
#
# COMPACT_ATOMS: atom_id res chain seq x y z
N MET A 1 -30.46 50.65 -39.73
CA MET A 1 -29.39 49.64 -39.56
C MET A 1 -29.85 48.61 -38.55
N PRO A 2 -30.16 47.36 -38.95
CA PRO A 2 -30.62 46.33 -38.03
C PRO A 2 -29.44 45.53 -37.46
N HIS A 3 -29.36 45.43 -36.14
CA HIS A 3 -28.37 44.61 -35.45
C HIS A 3 -28.74 43.13 -35.53
N ARG A 4 -27.88 42.33 -36.17
CA ARG A 4 -27.96 40.86 -36.17
C ARG A 4 -27.31 40.31 -34.90
N PRO A 5 -27.96 39.41 -34.15
CA PRO A 5 -27.33 38.72 -33.03
C PRO A 5 -26.47 37.56 -33.54
N LEU A 6 -25.21 37.53 -33.08
CA LEU A 6 -24.26 36.44 -33.29
C LEU A 6 -24.64 35.25 -32.40
N LEU A 7 -25.09 34.16 -33.03
CA LEU A 7 -25.25 32.84 -32.42
C LEU A 7 -23.86 32.23 -32.15
N ALA A 8 -23.46 32.15 -30.89
CA ALA A 8 -22.25 31.47 -30.45
C ALA A 8 -22.50 29.97 -30.30
N THR A 9 -22.06 29.19 -31.29
CA THR A 9 -22.07 27.73 -31.27
C THR A 9 -21.08 27.23 -30.23
N THR A 10 -21.57 26.72 -29.10
CA THR A 10 -20.74 26.16 -28.04
C THR A 10 -20.44 24.70 -28.37
N VAL A 11 -19.22 24.42 -28.84
CA VAL A 11 -18.73 23.05 -29.04
C VAL A 11 -18.40 22.43 -27.68
N ILE A 12 -19.26 21.52 -27.21
CA ILE A 12 -19.02 20.74 -26.00
C ILE A 12 -18.14 19.54 -26.40
N ALA A 13 -16.82 19.69 -26.27
CA ALA A 13 -15.89 18.57 -26.37
C ALA A 13 -16.03 17.68 -25.12
N ALA A 14 -16.63 16.51 -25.28
CA ALA A 14 -16.71 15.48 -24.26
C ALA A 14 -15.32 14.84 -24.07
N LEU A 15 -14.55 15.33 -23.09
CA LEU A 15 -13.36 14.61 -22.62
C LEU A 15 -13.81 13.37 -21.84
N ALA A 16 -13.76 12.20 -22.49
CA ALA A 16 -13.77 10.91 -21.82
C ALA A 16 -12.46 10.78 -21.03
N LEU A 17 -12.52 11.03 -19.72
CA LEU A 17 -11.45 10.66 -18.81
C LEU A 17 -11.58 9.15 -18.59
N ALA A 18 -10.62 8.37 -19.10
CA ALA A 18 -10.49 6.96 -18.77
C ALA A 18 -10.44 6.83 -17.24
N ALA A 19 -11.38 6.09 -16.66
CA ALA A 19 -11.27 5.67 -15.28
C ALA A 19 -10.07 4.73 -15.23
N GLY A 20 -9.02 5.11 -14.50
CA GLY A 20 -7.92 4.16 -14.27
C GLY A 20 -8.47 2.99 -13.47
N ASP A 21 -8.39 1.80 -14.05
CA ASP A 21 -8.74 0.57 -13.36
C ASP A 21 -7.84 0.42 -12.14
N ALA A 22 -8.45 0.04 -11.02
CA ALA A 22 -7.70 -0.21 -9.80
C ALA A 22 -6.94 -1.52 -10.02
N SER A 23 -5.64 -1.42 -10.32
CA SER A 23 -4.72 -2.56 -10.40
C SER A 23 -4.84 -3.41 -9.14
N ALA A 24 -5.14 -4.71 -9.29
CA ALA A 24 -5.11 -5.70 -8.22
C ALA A 24 -3.70 -6.31 -8.04
N ALA A 25 -2.77 -6.02 -8.96
CA ALA A 25 -1.35 -6.28 -8.80
C ALA A 25 -0.78 -5.81 -7.44
N TYR A 26 0.09 -6.62 -6.84
CA TYR A 26 0.84 -6.27 -5.63
C TYR A 26 2.33 -6.56 -5.78
N THR A 27 3.14 -5.92 -4.95
CA THR A 27 4.60 -6.12 -4.97
C THR A 27 5.07 -6.93 -3.77
N LEU A 28 5.97 -7.88 -4.01
CA LEU A 28 6.63 -8.68 -2.98
C LEU A 28 8.14 -8.38 -2.97
N GLY A 29 8.68 -8.01 -1.80
CA GLY A 29 10.12 -7.73 -1.62
C GLY A 29 10.44 -6.25 -1.40
N THR A 30 11.72 -5.90 -1.52
CA THR A 30 12.23 -4.53 -1.27
C THR A 30 12.60 -3.87 -2.58
N SER A 31 12.22 -2.60 -2.75
CA SER A 31 12.52 -1.84 -3.97
C SER A 31 14.04 -1.83 -4.25
N PRO A 32 14.49 -2.23 -5.45
CA PRO A 32 15.90 -2.21 -5.81
C PRO A 32 16.49 -0.80 -5.90
N ASP A 33 15.63 0.21 -6.12
CA ASP A 33 16.05 1.61 -6.25
C ASP A 33 16.45 2.23 -4.90
N ALA A 34 16.18 1.54 -3.79
CA ALA A 34 16.64 1.94 -2.46
C ALA A 34 18.07 1.48 -2.14
N ALA A 35 18.71 0.70 -3.04
CA ALA A 35 20.08 0.26 -2.84
C ALA A 35 21.05 1.43 -2.92
N LEU A 36 22.03 1.46 -2.00
CA LEU A 36 23.15 2.39 -2.09
C LEU A 36 24.21 1.81 -3.04
N PRO A 37 25.00 2.65 -3.74
CA PRO A 37 26.06 2.16 -4.64
C PRO A 37 27.01 1.14 -3.96
N ASP A 38 27.32 1.40 -2.69
CA ASP A 38 28.26 0.60 -1.88
C ASP A 38 27.56 -0.45 -0.99
N SER A 39 26.27 -0.72 -1.21
CA SER A 39 25.57 -1.76 -0.44
C SER A 39 26.31 -3.09 -0.55
N PRO A 40 26.50 -3.82 0.58
CA PRO A 40 27.08 -5.15 0.59
C PRO A 40 26.39 -6.09 -0.38
N ARG A 41 27.08 -7.15 -0.78
CA ARG A 41 26.60 -8.07 -1.81
C ARG A 41 26.36 -9.46 -1.24
N ALA A 42 25.27 -10.09 -1.69
CA ALA A 42 25.00 -11.51 -1.58
C ALA A 42 25.52 -12.17 -2.87
N GLY A 43 26.52 -13.04 -2.74
CA GLY A 43 27.09 -13.80 -3.85
C GLY A 43 27.27 -15.27 -3.48
N CYS A 44 27.80 -16.05 -4.41
CA CYS A 44 27.86 -17.52 -4.27
C CYS A 44 29.16 -18.07 -3.70
N ALA A 45 30.14 -17.23 -3.36
CA ALA A 45 31.46 -17.68 -2.95
C ALA A 45 31.41 -18.68 -1.78
N PRO A 46 32.11 -19.83 -1.88
CA PRO A 46 33.10 -20.19 -2.91
C PRO A 46 32.53 -20.88 -4.17
N ALA A 47 31.21 -21.11 -4.26
CA ALA A 47 30.60 -21.77 -5.41
C ALA A 47 30.48 -20.83 -6.63
N PRO A 48 30.53 -21.39 -7.86
CA PRO A 48 30.38 -20.60 -9.09
C PRO A 48 28.95 -20.12 -9.32
N ALA A 49 27.97 -20.77 -8.69
CA ALA A 49 26.55 -20.44 -8.77
C ALA A 49 25.82 -20.84 -7.49
N CYS A 50 24.70 -20.17 -7.20
CA CYS A 50 23.86 -20.43 -6.04
C CYS A 50 22.43 -19.89 -6.26
N SER A 51 21.47 -20.38 -5.49
CA SER A 51 20.17 -19.72 -5.33
C SER A 51 20.19 -18.89 -4.06
N VAL A 52 19.63 -17.68 -4.09
CA VAL A 52 19.46 -16.83 -2.91
C VAL A 52 18.00 -16.43 -2.76
N ALA A 53 17.45 -16.54 -1.54
CA ALA A 53 16.07 -16.19 -1.27
C ALA A 53 15.96 -15.35 0.00
N GLN A 54 15.09 -14.35 -0.01
CA GLN A 54 14.69 -13.67 1.21
C GLN A 54 13.65 -14.55 1.91
N GLU A 55 14.02 -15.21 3.00
CA GLU A 55 13.06 -16.02 3.75
C GLU A 55 12.19 -15.16 4.65
N ARG A 56 12.77 -14.12 5.25
CA ARG A 56 12.11 -13.27 6.24
C ARG A 56 12.47 -11.81 6.05
N LEU A 57 11.48 -10.91 6.00
CA LEU A 57 11.66 -9.46 5.91
C LEU A 57 10.90 -8.81 7.07
N ALA A 58 11.58 -8.09 7.95
CA ALA A 58 10.97 -7.45 9.13
C ALA A 58 10.16 -8.41 10.03
N ASN A 59 10.71 -9.61 10.28
CA ASN A 59 10.11 -10.75 10.97
C ASN A 59 8.97 -11.47 10.23
N GLU A 60 8.61 -11.04 9.02
CA GLU A 60 7.57 -11.66 8.18
C GLU A 60 8.18 -12.68 7.24
N PRO A 61 7.69 -13.94 7.17
CA PRO A 61 8.02 -14.81 6.07
C PRO A 61 7.74 -14.06 4.77
N LEU A 62 8.78 -13.78 3.97
CA LEU A 62 8.56 -13.16 2.67
C LEU A 62 8.09 -14.27 1.74
N ARG A 63 6.77 -14.39 1.63
CA ARG A 63 6.06 -15.41 0.85
C ARG A 63 5.00 -14.73 0.00
N VAL A 64 4.66 -15.38 -1.11
CA VAL A 64 3.50 -15.02 -1.93
C VAL A 64 2.25 -15.09 -1.05
N THR A 65 1.45 -14.02 -1.00
CA THR A 65 0.30 -13.91 -0.08
C THR A 65 -1.01 -14.36 -0.74
N LEU A 66 -1.13 -14.11 -2.04
CA LEU A 66 -2.25 -14.51 -2.87
C LEU A 66 -1.72 -15.26 -4.10
N PRO A 67 -2.39 -16.33 -4.55
CA PRO A 67 -2.03 -16.99 -5.81
C PRO A 67 -2.15 -16.02 -6.98
N GLY A 68 -1.37 -16.26 -8.03
CA GLY A 68 -1.35 -15.42 -9.22
C GLY A 68 -0.13 -15.71 -10.09
N VAL A 69 0.27 -14.71 -10.88
CA VAL A 69 1.39 -14.80 -11.82
C VAL A 69 2.37 -13.67 -11.53
N VAL A 70 3.66 -14.01 -11.37
CA VAL A 70 4.70 -12.98 -11.37
C VAL A 70 4.83 -12.46 -12.80
N VAL A 71 4.32 -11.25 -13.04
CA VAL A 71 4.33 -10.59 -14.35
C VAL A 71 5.61 -9.81 -14.61
N GLY A 72 6.35 -9.50 -13.55
CA GLY A 72 7.66 -8.89 -13.65
C GLY A 72 8.43 -8.87 -12.35
N TRP A 73 9.72 -8.63 -12.44
CA TRP A 73 10.60 -8.53 -11.28
C TRP A 73 11.76 -7.59 -11.55
N ARG A 74 12.34 -7.11 -10.45
CA ARG A 74 13.46 -6.20 -10.46
C ARG A 74 14.45 -6.60 -9.37
N ALA A 75 15.74 -6.48 -9.66
CA ALA A 75 16.79 -6.71 -8.68
C ALA A 75 17.94 -5.73 -8.91
N HIS A 76 18.57 -5.30 -7.81
CA HIS A 76 19.80 -4.52 -7.85
C HIS A 76 20.98 -5.43 -7.57
N GLY A 77 21.97 -5.45 -8.45
CA GLY A 77 23.08 -6.40 -8.39
C GLY A 77 24.23 -6.00 -9.30
N LEU A 78 25.23 -6.85 -9.44
CA LEU A 78 26.36 -6.69 -10.36
C LEU A 78 26.82 -8.04 -10.89
N GLY A 79 27.30 -8.04 -12.14
CA GLY A 79 27.90 -9.22 -12.78
C GLY A 79 26.92 -10.34 -13.13
N GLY A 80 27.40 -11.28 -13.94
CA GLY A 80 26.74 -12.56 -14.25
C GLY A 80 25.29 -12.51 -14.76
N GLN A 81 24.55 -13.58 -14.52
CA GLN A 81 23.13 -13.70 -14.85
C GLN A 81 22.30 -13.96 -13.59
N VAL A 82 21.06 -13.45 -13.56
CA VAL A 82 20.13 -13.71 -12.46
C VAL A 82 18.80 -14.21 -12.97
N ARG A 83 18.36 -15.35 -12.46
CA ARG A 83 17.07 -15.96 -12.82
C ARG A 83 16.15 -15.97 -11.61
N LEU A 84 14.94 -15.42 -11.76
CA LEU A 84 13.90 -15.55 -10.76
C LEU A 84 13.35 -16.99 -10.78
N ARG A 85 13.03 -17.53 -9.61
CA ARG A 85 12.35 -18.81 -9.50
C ARG A 85 11.47 -18.90 -8.28
N ARG A 86 10.59 -19.89 -8.29
CA ARG A 86 9.90 -20.36 -7.11
C ARG A 86 10.68 -21.49 -6.43
N VAL A 87 10.85 -21.40 -5.12
CA VAL A 87 11.43 -22.47 -4.29
C VAL A 87 10.35 -23.51 -3.96
N GLY A 88 10.66 -24.80 -4.13
CA GLY A 88 9.75 -25.90 -3.79
C GLY A 88 8.77 -26.31 -4.89
N GLY A 89 8.78 -25.67 -6.07
CA GLY A 89 7.85 -26.00 -7.15
C GLY A 89 8.36 -25.65 -8.53
N GLY A 90 9.28 -26.46 -9.07
CA GLY A 90 9.54 -26.77 -10.50
C GLY A 90 9.68 -25.68 -11.59
N ALA A 91 9.24 -24.44 -11.38
CA ALA A 91 9.12 -23.42 -12.41
C ALA A 91 10.16 -22.30 -12.19
N THR A 92 10.84 -21.92 -13.28
CA THR A 92 11.89 -20.89 -13.31
C THR A 92 11.62 -19.87 -14.42
N ALA A 93 11.99 -18.60 -14.19
CA ALA A 93 11.87 -17.49 -15.16
C ALA A 93 13.23 -16.78 -15.32
N PRO A 94 14.01 -17.06 -16.39
CA PRO A 94 15.38 -16.57 -16.55
C PRO A 94 15.49 -15.08 -16.92
N ALA A 95 16.58 -14.43 -16.50
CA ALA A 95 17.05 -13.17 -17.07
C ALA A 95 18.58 -12.97 -16.92
N ALA A 96 19.12 -11.94 -17.57
CA ALA A 96 20.52 -11.53 -17.46
C ALA A 96 20.66 -10.23 -16.64
N LEU A 97 21.69 -10.14 -15.78
CA LEU A 97 22.10 -8.88 -15.17
C LEU A 97 23.10 -8.14 -16.06
N PRO A 98 23.19 -6.80 -16.01
CA PRO A 98 24.23 -6.05 -16.70
C PRO A 98 25.59 -6.43 -16.11
N SER A 99 26.54 -6.67 -17.01
CA SER A 99 27.94 -6.90 -16.67
C SER A 99 28.62 -5.60 -16.23
N GLY A 100 29.57 -5.69 -15.27
CA GLY A 100 30.39 -4.56 -14.84
C GLY A 100 29.87 -3.85 -13.58
N THR A 101 29.07 -2.80 -13.76
CA THR A 101 28.66 -1.88 -12.67
C THR A 101 27.37 -2.34 -12.00
N ALA A 102 27.24 -2.06 -10.70
CA ALA A 102 25.99 -2.30 -9.99
C ALA A 102 24.83 -1.52 -10.62
N GLY A 103 23.69 -2.19 -10.82
CA GLY A 103 22.52 -1.57 -11.40
C GLY A 103 21.24 -2.38 -11.15
N SER A 104 20.10 -1.71 -11.36
CA SER A 104 18.78 -2.33 -11.33
C SER A 104 18.45 -2.93 -12.70
N VAL A 105 17.97 -4.16 -12.71
CA VAL A 105 17.34 -4.77 -13.89
C VAL A 105 15.86 -4.88 -13.65
N ALA A 106 15.06 -4.71 -14.70
CA ALA A 106 13.64 -4.99 -14.71
C ALA A 106 13.33 -5.97 -15.85
N GLN A 107 12.53 -6.99 -15.57
CA GLN A 107 12.20 -8.05 -16.52
C GLN A 107 10.72 -8.38 -16.40
N SER A 108 10.09 -8.67 -17.54
CA SER A 108 8.80 -9.35 -17.57
C SER A 108 8.99 -10.84 -17.26
N ALA A 109 8.02 -11.45 -16.60
CA ALA A 109 7.99 -12.88 -16.32
C ALA A 109 6.59 -13.43 -16.52
N GLN A 110 6.48 -14.74 -16.71
CA GLN A 110 5.22 -15.49 -16.65
C GLN A 110 5.49 -16.68 -15.74
N LEU A 111 5.51 -16.40 -14.44
CA LEU A 111 5.81 -17.41 -13.43
C LEU A 111 4.59 -17.59 -12.51
N PRO A 112 3.78 -18.64 -12.71
CA PRO A 112 2.68 -18.96 -11.82
C PRO A 112 3.18 -19.23 -10.40
N VAL A 113 2.47 -18.67 -9.43
CA VAL A 113 2.77 -18.78 -8.01
C VAL A 113 1.50 -19.03 -7.19
N ALA A 114 1.64 -19.82 -6.14
CA ALA A 114 0.63 -20.10 -5.13
C ALA A 114 0.93 -19.32 -3.84
N ALA A 115 -0.11 -19.08 -3.04
CA ALA A 115 0.06 -18.54 -1.70
C ALA A 115 0.97 -19.47 -0.86
N GLY A 116 1.94 -18.87 -0.17
CA GLY A 116 2.95 -19.58 0.62
C GLY A 116 4.25 -19.88 -0.14
N ASP A 117 4.30 -19.63 -1.45
CA ASP A 117 5.52 -19.83 -2.24
C ASP A 117 6.62 -18.84 -1.83
N LEU A 118 7.88 -19.30 -1.87
CA LEU A 118 9.07 -18.47 -1.68
C LEU A 118 9.70 -18.15 -3.03
N LEU A 119 10.04 -16.88 -3.25
CA LEU A 119 10.77 -16.45 -4.44
C LEU A 119 12.28 -16.44 -4.17
N ALA A 120 13.04 -17.01 -5.10
CA ALA A 120 14.51 -17.02 -5.06
C ALA A 120 15.09 -16.50 -6.37
N PHE A 121 16.37 -16.14 -6.31
CA PHE A 121 17.16 -15.68 -7.42
C PHE A 121 18.35 -16.63 -7.59
N ASP A 122 18.43 -17.33 -8.73
CA ASP A 122 19.65 -18.04 -9.10
C ASP A 122 20.67 -17.02 -9.58
N LEU A 123 21.81 -16.97 -8.92
CA LEU A 123 22.95 -16.15 -9.29
C LEU A 123 23.93 -17.06 -10.05
N LEU A 124 24.12 -16.77 -11.33
CA LEU A 124 24.96 -17.53 -12.26
C LEU A 124 26.11 -16.65 -12.75
N ASP A 125 27.19 -17.26 -13.24
CA ASP A 125 28.32 -16.57 -13.88
C ASP A 125 28.90 -15.41 -13.05
N GLY A 126 29.00 -15.60 -11.72
CA GLY A 126 29.55 -14.60 -10.81
C GLY A 126 28.58 -13.46 -10.44
N ALA A 127 27.29 -13.59 -10.73
CA ALA A 127 26.29 -12.62 -10.31
C ALA A 127 26.23 -12.44 -8.79
N GLN A 128 25.94 -11.21 -8.38
CA GLN A 128 25.72 -10.86 -6.98
C GLN A 128 24.55 -9.89 -6.84
N LEU A 129 23.75 -10.03 -5.79
CA LEU A 129 22.67 -9.09 -5.45
C LEU A 129 23.09 -8.15 -4.34
N SER A 130 22.65 -6.89 -4.42
CA SER A 130 22.73 -5.98 -3.28
C SER A 130 21.90 -6.51 -2.13
N ARG A 131 22.47 -6.36 -0.94
CA ARG A 131 21.79 -6.56 0.33
C ARG A 131 22.14 -5.45 1.30
N GLU A 132 21.24 -5.22 2.24
CA GLU A 132 21.54 -4.46 3.44
C GLU A 132 21.68 -5.44 4.61
N PRO A 133 22.85 -5.52 5.28
CA PRO A 133 22.98 -6.30 6.50
C PRO A 133 21.98 -5.83 7.56
N ASP A 134 21.45 -6.73 8.39
CA ASP A 134 20.72 -6.28 9.57
C ASP A 134 21.72 -5.65 10.56
N PRO A 135 21.68 -4.32 10.80
CA PRO A 135 22.64 -3.69 11.69
C PRO A 135 22.46 -4.14 13.15
N PHE A 136 21.31 -4.75 13.48
CA PHE A 136 20.96 -5.12 14.85
C PHE A 136 21.01 -6.63 15.12
N GLN A 137 21.19 -7.45 14.09
CA GLN A 137 21.23 -8.91 14.20
C GLN A 137 20.08 -9.52 15.02
N LEU A 138 18.86 -9.01 14.81
CA LEU A 138 17.70 -9.37 15.65
C LEU A 138 16.98 -10.62 15.13
N GLY A 139 17.55 -11.31 14.13
CA GLY A 139 16.84 -12.30 13.34
C GLY A 139 15.71 -11.70 12.50
N ALA A 140 15.51 -10.38 12.47
CA ALA A 140 14.37 -9.78 11.78
C ALA A 140 14.40 -10.01 10.27
N TYR A 141 15.58 -10.30 9.73
CA TYR A 141 15.78 -10.55 8.33
C TYR A 141 16.58 -11.83 8.14
N ALA A 142 16.14 -12.69 7.24
CA ALA A 142 16.84 -13.92 6.93
C ALA A 142 16.94 -14.08 5.42
N ILE A 143 18.16 -14.23 4.94
CA ILE A 143 18.47 -14.61 3.57
C ILE A 143 19.06 -16.01 3.61
N SER A 144 18.47 -16.90 2.84
CA SER A 144 18.97 -18.26 2.67
C SER A 144 19.65 -18.40 1.32
N THR A 145 20.67 -19.25 1.30
CA THR A 145 21.48 -19.52 0.14
C THR A 145 21.65 -21.01 -0.07
N TRP A 146 21.56 -21.45 -1.32
CA TRP A 146 21.78 -22.82 -1.74
C TRP A 146 22.91 -22.84 -2.75
N ALA A 147 24.01 -23.49 -2.39
CA ALA A 147 25.17 -23.70 -3.26
C ALA A 147 25.45 -25.22 -3.35
N PRO A 148 25.37 -25.84 -4.54
CA PRO A 148 24.98 -25.29 -5.85
C PRO A 148 23.53 -24.76 -5.87
N PRO A 149 23.06 -24.07 -6.93
CA PRO A 149 21.65 -23.67 -7.06
C PRO A 149 20.70 -24.87 -6.90
N LEU A 150 19.47 -24.61 -6.49
CA LEU A 150 18.44 -25.65 -6.45
C LEU A 150 18.14 -26.20 -7.86
N ALA A 151 17.90 -27.49 -8.01
CA ALA A 151 17.29 -28.04 -9.21
C ALA A 151 15.76 -27.80 -9.20
N ASP A 152 15.12 -27.91 -10.37
CA ASP A 152 13.67 -27.72 -10.46
C ASP A 152 12.94 -28.84 -9.73
N GLY A 153 12.03 -28.46 -8.82
CA GLY A 153 11.31 -29.39 -7.95
C GLY A 153 12.14 -29.94 -6.79
N GLU A 154 13.42 -29.58 -6.67
CA GLU A 154 14.25 -29.99 -5.54
C GLU A 154 13.84 -29.27 -4.26
N THR A 155 13.74 -30.03 -3.17
CA THR A 155 13.66 -29.49 -1.81
C THR A 155 14.95 -29.83 -1.10
N ARG A 156 15.70 -28.80 -0.69
CA ARG A 156 16.95 -28.94 0.05
C ARG A 156 17.07 -27.85 1.10
N THR A 157 17.70 -28.16 2.23
CA THR A 157 18.03 -27.16 3.25
C THR A 157 19.05 -26.15 2.72
N PRO A 158 18.99 -24.87 3.13
CA PRO A 158 20.00 -23.88 2.74
C PRO A 158 21.41 -24.35 3.10
N SER A 159 22.37 -24.15 2.19
CA SER A 159 23.80 -24.37 2.45
C SER A 159 24.33 -23.37 3.48
N SER A 160 23.79 -22.15 3.48
CA SER A 160 24.05 -21.12 4.48
C SER A 160 22.89 -20.13 4.58
N SER A 161 22.83 -19.39 5.68
CA SER A 161 21.94 -18.25 5.87
C SER A 161 22.70 -17.08 6.48
N PHE A 162 22.22 -15.86 6.23
CA PHE A 162 22.73 -14.66 6.87
C PHE A 162 21.62 -13.64 7.06
N GLU A 163 21.87 -12.70 7.97
CA GLU A 163 20.91 -11.64 8.29
C GLU A 163 21.07 -10.44 7.35
N GLY A 164 19.93 -9.83 7.04
CA GLY A 164 19.81 -8.70 6.12
C GLY A 164 18.68 -8.90 5.11
N TYR A 165 18.45 -7.91 4.28
CA TYR A 165 17.45 -7.97 3.22
C TYR A 165 18.02 -7.73 1.83
N LEU A 166 17.46 -8.41 0.83
CA LEU A 166 17.81 -8.27 -0.58
C LEU A 166 17.11 -7.07 -1.19
N TYR A 167 17.82 -6.33 -2.03
CA TYR A 167 17.26 -5.28 -2.89
C TYR A 167 16.68 -5.92 -4.16
N ALA A 168 15.62 -6.69 -3.98
CA ALA A 168 14.89 -7.36 -5.05
C ALA A 168 13.38 -7.36 -4.77
N GLN A 169 12.60 -7.21 -5.84
CA GLN A 169 11.15 -7.06 -5.80
C GLN A 169 10.52 -7.79 -6.98
N ALA A 170 9.38 -8.44 -6.77
CA ALA A 170 8.53 -9.01 -7.80
C ALA A 170 7.17 -8.30 -7.81
N THR A 171 6.54 -8.18 -8.97
CA THR A 171 5.15 -7.75 -9.15
C THR A 171 4.32 -8.98 -9.50
N ILE A 172 3.24 -9.18 -8.76
CA ILE A 172 2.34 -10.34 -8.89
C ILE A 172 0.95 -9.82 -9.23
N GLU A 173 0.37 -10.35 -10.29
CA GLU A 173 -1.03 -10.11 -10.70
C GLU A 173 -1.88 -11.33 -10.37
N PRO A 174 -3.18 -11.16 -10.08
CA PRO A 174 -4.10 -12.28 -10.04
C PRO A 174 -4.19 -12.99 -11.41
N ASP A 175 -4.63 -14.24 -11.36
CA ASP A 175 -4.89 -15.11 -12.52
C ASP A 175 -6.27 -15.74 -12.26
N ALA A 176 -7.32 -15.02 -12.61
CA ALA A 176 -8.69 -15.34 -12.19
C ALA A 176 -9.29 -16.53 -12.94
N ASP A 177 -8.87 -16.76 -14.18
CA ASP A 177 -9.36 -17.83 -15.03
C ASP A 177 -8.41 -19.06 -15.09
N GLY A 178 -7.18 -18.92 -14.59
CA GLY A 178 -6.23 -20.00 -14.37
C GLY A 178 -5.42 -20.36 -15.62
N ASP A 179 -5.25 -19.43 -16.55
CA ASP A 179 -4.54 -19.66 -17.81
C ASP A 179 -3.02 -19.42 -17.70
N GLY A 180 -2.54 -18.91 -16.56
CA GLY A 180 -1.15 -18.63 -16.29
C GLY A 180 -0.67 -17.25 -16.76
N LEU A 181 -1.58 -16.35 -17.14
CA LEU A 181 -1.33 -14.95 -17.44
C LEU A 181 -1.82 -14.05 -16.30
N GLY A 182 -1.15 -12.90 -16.10
CA GLY A 182 -1.64 -11.88 -15.20
C GLY A 182 -2.83 -11.11 -15.79
N ASP A 183 -3.93 -11.03 -15.04
CA ASP A 183 -5.22 -10.44 -15.45
C ASP A 183 -5.08 -8.99 -15.99
N GLU A 184 -4.12 -8.18 -15.51
CA GLU A 184 -4.07 -6.78 -15.90
C GLU A 184 -3.13 -6.48 -17.07
N THR A 185 -1.96 -7.13 -17.10
CA THR A 185 -0.88 -6.75 -18.03
C THR A 185 -0.58 -7.78 -19.12
N GLN A 186 -0.99 -9.04 -18.92
CA GLN A 186 -0.61 -10.13 -19.82
C GLN A 186 -1.83 -10.76 -20.50
N ASP A 187 -2.97 -10.77 -19.81
CA ASP A 187 -4.21 -11.32 -20.32
C ASP A 187 -4.96 -10.31 -21.20
N PRO A 188 -5.22 -10.62 -22.49
CA PRO A 188 -6.02 -9.79 -23.38
C PRO A 188 -7.49 -9.65 -22.99
N ASP A 189 -8.07 -10.59 -22.23
CA ASP A 189 -9.48 -10.55 -21.83
C ASP A 189 -9.73 -9.96 -20.42
N HIS A 190 -8.62 -9.69 -19.71
CA HIS A 190 -8.56 -9.10 -18.40
C HIS A 190 -9.14 -9.96 -17.26
N GLY A 191 -8.78 -11.25 -17.23
CA GLY A 191 -9.21 -12.22 -16.22
C GLY A 191 -10.68 -12.58 -16.36
N GLN A 192 -11.26 -12.43 -17.55
CA GLN A 192 -12.64 -12.79 -17.79
C GLN A 192 -12.72 -14.28 -18.11
N PRO A 193 -13.36 -15.11 -17.25
CA PRO A 193 -13.48 -16.51 -17.56
C PRO A 193 -14.14 -16.66 -18.93
N PRO A 194 -13.67 -17.61 -19.77
CA PRO A 194 -14.10 -17.73 -21.14
C PRO A 194 -15.62 -17.71 -21.16
N VAL A 195 -16.20 -16.74 -21.88
CA VAL A 195 -17.64 -16.59 -22.01
C VAL A 195 -18.15 -17.94 -22.50
N ARG A 196 -18.77 -18.72 -21.61
CA ARG A 196 -19.45 -19.97 -21.98
C ARG A 196 -20.60 -19.56 -22.89
N THR A 197 -20.32 -19.44 -24.19
CA THR A 197 -21.34 -19.33 -25.22
C THR A 197 -22.12 -20.63 -25.14
N GLY A 198 -23.33 -20.52 -24.58
CA GLY A 198 -24.21 -21.66 -24.31
C GLY A 198 -24.34 -22.56 -25.53
N GLY A 199 -23.71 -23.72 -25.46
CA GLY A 199 -24.19 -24.92 -26.13
C GLY A 199 -25.21 -25.55 -25.19
N ASP A 200 -26.46 -25.55 -25.65
CA ASP A 200 -27.62 -26.09 -24.94
C ASP A 200 -27.44 -27.58 -24.57
N GLY A 201 -27.80 -27.90 -23.32
CA GLY A 201 -28.28 -29.22 -22.91
C GLY A 201 -27.21 -30.24 -22.50
N VAL A 202 -27.13 -30.57 -21.21
CA VAL A 202 -27.78 -31.75 -20.62
C VAL A 202 -27.91 -31.52 -19.10
N ALA A 203 -29.12 -31.70 -18.57
CA ALA A 203 -29.42 -31.72 -17.15
C ALA A 203 -28.88 -33.01 -16.50
N GLY A 204 -28.20 -32.91 -15.36
CA GLY A 204 -27.76 -34.10 -14.62
C GLY A 204 -27.10 -33.80 -13.28
N ASP A 205 -27.92 -33.91 -12.23
CA ASP A 205 -27.62 -34.40 -10.88
C ASP A 205 -26.82 -33.56 -9.87
N THR A 206 -27.50 -33.32 -8.74
CA THR A 206 -27.01 -32.70 -7.51
C THR A 206 -26.66 -33.81 -6.50
N PRO A 207 -25.49 -33.79 -5.82
CA PRO A 207 -25.26 -34.64 -4.66
C PRO A 207 -25.71 -33.97 -3.35
N PRO A 208 -26.25 -34.74 -2.37
CA PRO A 208 -26.70 -34.21 -1.08
C PRO A 208 -25.61 -34.27 0.01
N GLY A 209 -25.65 -33.30 0.93
CA GLY A 209 -25.39 -33.54 2.35
C GLY A 209 -23.93 -33.40 2.85
N GLY A 210 -23.78 -32.68 3.97
CA GLY A 210 -22.53 -32.64 4.73
C GLY A 210 -22.60 -31.67 5.91
N GLY A 211 -23.32 -32.05 6.97
CA GLY A 211 -23.29 -31.36 8.26
C GLY A 211 -22.05 -31.76 9.07
N GLY A 212 -21.40 -30.79 9.71
CA GLY A 212 -20.30 -31.01 10.63
C GLY A 212 -20.24 -29.88 11.65
N GLY A 213 -20.53 -30.20 12.91
CA GLY A 213 -20.49 -29.26 14.03
C GLY A 213 -19.08 -28.86 14.45
N THR A 214 -18.95 -27.75 15.17
CA THR A 214 -17.69 -27.26 15.73
C THR A 214 -17.86 -27.07 17.24
N PRO A 215 -16.93 -27.57 18.07
CA PRO A 215 -17.02 -27.44 19.52
C PRO A 215 -16.47 -26.09 20.02
N ASP A 216 -17.11 -25.61 21.10
CA ASP A 216 -16.77 -24.41 21.86
C ASP A 216 -15.41 -24.54 22.54
N GLY A 217 -14.56 -23.52 22.37
CA GLY A 217 -13.25 -23.41 23.01
C GLY A 217 -13.01 -21.99 23.50
N ASP A 218 -13.52 -21.70 24.70
CA ASP A 218 -13.35 -20.42 25.41
C ASP A 218 -11.90 -20.26 25.90
N GLY A 219 -11.15 -19.39 25.23
CA GLY A 219 -9.79 -19.00 25.61
C GLY A 219 -9.65 -17.48 25.56
N GLY A 220 -9.95 -16.83 26.69
CA GLY A 220 -9.97 -15.38 26.85
C GLY A 220 -8.63 -14.71 26.48
N ARG A 221 -8.58 -14.14 25.28
CA ARG A 221 -7.60 -13.13 24.89
C ARG A 221 -8.30 -11.78 24.89
N GLY A 222 -7.68 -10.77 25.50
CA GLY A 222 -8.16 -9.40 25.55
C GLY A 222 -8.52 -8.89 24.17
N GLY A 223 -9.80 -9.03 23.82
CA GLY A 223 -10.31 -8.73 22.50
C GLY A 223 -10.18 -7.24 22.24
N VAL A 224 -9.42 -6.88 21.22
CA VAL A 224 -9.57 -5.58 20.56
C VAL A 224 -11.05 -5.50 20.21
N SER A 225 -11.78 -4.64 20.92
CA SER A 225 -13.22 -4.48 20.73
C SER A 225 -13.45 -4.03 19.30
N THR A 226 -13.82 -4.98 18.44
CA THR A 226 -14.21 -4.68 17.07
C THR A 226 -15.32 -3.65 17.17
N PRO A 227 -15.16 -2.45 16.57
CA PRO A 227 -16.14 -1.39 16.71
C PRO A 227 -17.50 -1.94 16.28
N ARG A 228 -18.48 -1.86 17.18
CA ARG A 228 -19.82 -2.39 16.93
C ARG A 228 -20.43 -1.64 15.75
N LEU A 229 -20.50 -2.32 14.60
CA LEU A 229 -21.04 -1.72 13.39
C LEU A 229 -22.53 -1.43 13.56
N THR A 230 -22.96 -0.27 13.06
CA THR A 230 -24.35 0.18 13.23
C THR A 230 -25.25 -0.43 12.16
N PRO A 231 -26.47 -0.90 12.46
CA PRO A 231 -27.46 -1.23 11.45
C PRO A 231 -27.83 -0.01 10.59
N ILE A 232 -28.17 -0.22 9.32
CA ILE A 232 -28.58 0.87 8.43
C ILE A 232 -29.98 1.36 8.82
N PRO A 233 -30.20 2.67 9.06
CA PRO A 233 -31.52 3.21 9.34
C PRO A 233 -32.50 2.97 8.18
N LYS A 234 -33.80 2.84 8.46
CA LYS A 234 -34.85 2.67 7.42
C LYS A 234 -34.84 3.76 6.34
N GLY A 235 -34.37 4.97 6.68
CA GLY A 235 -34.20 6.09 5.74
C GLY A 235 -32.95 6.03 4.86
N GLY A 236 -32.13 4.97 4.98
CA GLY A 236 -30.86 4.78 4.28
C GLY A 236 -29.64 5.34 5.04
N PRO A 237 -28.43 5.03 4.54
CA PRO A 237 -27.16 5.34 5.19
C PRO A 237 -26.84 6.84 5.12
N ALA A 238 -26.37 7.43 6.23
CA ALA A 238 -25.89 8.81 6.28
C ALA A 238 -24.41 8.82 6.67
N LEU A 239 -23.57 9.50 5.89
CA LEU A 239 -22.16 9.64 6.20
C LEU A 239 -21.86 10.99 6.83
N ARG A 240 -20.85 11.00 7.72
CA ARG A 240 -20.26 12.25 8.20
C ARG A 240 -19.33 12.80 7.13
N LEU A 241 -19.77 13.86 6.45
CA LEU A 241 -19.00 14.53 5.41
C LEU A 241 -18.02 15.54 6.02
N PRO A 242 -16.84 15.80 5.45
CA PRO A 242 -15.94 16.85 5.92
C PRO A 242 -16.48 18.26 5.62
N ALA A 243 -16.13 19.24 6.46
CA ALA A 243 -16.48 20.66 6.25
C ALA A 243 -15.37 21.45 5.54
N LYS A 244 -14.14 20.93 5.55
CA LYS A 244 -12.97 21.54 4.93
C LYS A 244 -12.16 20.47 4.21
N ALA A 245 -11.56 20.85 3.09
CA ALA A 245 -10.60 20.02 2.37
C ALA A 245 -9.54 20.89 1.68
N ARG A 246 -8.50 20.25 1.16
CA ARG A 246 -7.50 20.90 0.31
C ARG A 246 -7.51 20.28 -1.07
N ALA A 247 -7.30 21.10 -2.08
CA ALA A 247 -7.08 20.65 -3.44
C ALA A 247 -5.57 20.54 -3.69
N GLY A 248 -5.10 19.38 -4.15
CA GLY A 248 -3.73 19.14 -4.59
C GLY A 248 -3.26 20.09 -5.71
N ALA A 249 -1.98 20.05 -6.06
CA ALA A 249 -1.44 20.84 -7.18
C ALA A 249 -2.13 20.53 -8.53
N ASP A 250 -2.62 19.30 -8.71
CA ASP A 250 -3.44 18.85 -9.84
C ASP A 250 -4.91 19.33 -9.76
N GLY A 251 -5.27 20.03 -8.68
CA GLY A 251 -6.63 20.47 -8.37
C GLY A 251 -7.57 19.35 -7.94
N ALA A 252 -7.04 18.18 -7.53
CA ALA A 252 -7.84 17.10 -6.96
C ALA A 252 -8.10 17.34 -5.46
N VAL A 253 -9.36 17.24 -5.06
CA VAL A 253 -9.76 17.30 -3.65
C VAL A 253 -9.82 15.88 -3.11
N ALA A 254 -8.97 15.56 -2.15
CA ALA A 254 -9.02 14.30 -1.43
C ALA A 254 -10.06 14.37 -0.30
N LEU A 255 -10.95 13.37 -0.23
CA LEU A 255 -12.01 13.26 0.77
C LEU A 255 -11.96 11.87 1.40
N GLN A 256 -11.73 11.78 2.70
CA GLN A 256 -11.86 10.52 3.44
C GLN A 256 -13.32 10.31 3.85
N LEU A 257 -13.90 9.18 3.44
CA LEU A 257 -15.26 8.77 3.78
C LEU A 257 -15.22 7.44 4.52
N ALA A 258 -15.80 7.39 5.72
CA ALA A 258 -15.90 6.17 6.53
C ALA A 258 -17.35 5.66 6.55
N ASN A 259 -17.51 4.35 6.40
CA ASN A 259 -18.79 3.64 6.50
C ASN A 259 -18.95 3.08 7.93
N PRO A 260 -19.79 3.69 8.79
CA PRO A 260 -20.00 3.19 10.15
C PRO A 260 -20.95 1.97 10.22
N TYR A 261 -21.46 1.50 9.07
CA TYR A 261 -22.52 0.51 9.03
C TYR A 261 -22.00 -0.91 8.79
N ALA A 262 -22.81 -1.88 9.22
CA ALA A 262 -22.53 -3.32 9.08
C ALA A 262 -22.70 -3.85 7.64
N ALA A 263 -23.12 -3.02 6.70
CA ALA A 263 -23.30 -3.40 5.30
C ALA A 263 -22.49 -2.50 4.38
N ALA A 264 -22.03 -3.08 3.27
CA ALA A 264 -21.34 -2.35 2.21
C ALA A 264 -22.29 -1.31 1.57
N LEU A 265 -21.72 -0.16 1.20
CA LEU A 265 -22.45 0.95 0.58
C LEU A 265 -21.95 1.19 -0.84
N THR A 266 -22.89 1.49 -1.74
CA THR A 266 -22.59 1.93 -3.11
C THR A 266 -23.32 3.23 -3.43
N GLY A 267 -22.77 4.03 -4.33
CA GLY A 267 -23.44 5.23 -4.81
C GLY A 267 -22.51 6.23 -5.47
N SER A 268 -22.70 7.53 -5.18
CA SER A 268 -21.93 8.60 -5.81
C SER A 268 -21.61 9.75 -4.87
N VAL A 269 -20.53 10.47 -5.22
CA VAL A 269 -20.07 11.67 -4.53
C VAL A 269 -19.91 12.78 -5.57
N THR A 270 -20.44 13.97 -5.28
CA THR A 270 -20.37 15.12 -6.17
C THR A 270 -19.97 16.39 -5.42
N LEU A 271 -19.18 17.24 -6.07
CA LEU A 271 -18.85 18.59 -5.62
C LEU A 271 -19.54 19.59 -6.54
N LYS A 272 -20.26 20.55 -5.95
CA LYS A 272 -20.98 21.60 -6.66
C LYS A 272 -20.58 22.99 -6.17
N GLN A 273 -20.70 23.99 -7.04
CA GLN A 273 -20.65 25.41 -6.68
C GLN A 273 -21.92 26.07 -7.18
N GLY A 274 -22.83 26.42 -6.26
CA GLY A 274 -24.21 26.74 -6.62
C GLY A 274 -24.88 25.56 -7.33
N ARG A 275 -25.40 25.79 -8.55
CA ARG A 275 -26.03 24.76 -9.39
C ARG A 275 -25.02 23.98 -10.26
N ALA A 276 -23.81 24.49 -10.46
CA ALA A 276 -22.81 23.89 -11.33
C ALA A 276 -22.12 22.70 -10.65
N ARG A 277 -22.01 21.57 -11.35
CA ARG A 277 -21.21 20.41 -10.90
C ARG A 277 -19.76 20.63 -11.29
N LEU A 278 -18.86 20.59 -10.30
CA LEU A 278 -17.42 20.77 -10.49
C LEU A 278 -16.66 19.45 -10.60
N ALA A 279 -17.11 18.42 -9.89
CA ALA A 279 -16.53 17.08 -9.90
C ALA A 279 -17.55 16.03 -9.43
N GLY A 280 -17.31 14.76 -9.71
CA GLY A 280 -17.98 13.67 -9.02
C GLY A 280 -17.57 12.30 -9.51
N THR A 281 -17.74 11.28 -8.68
CA THR A 281 -17.36 9.89 -8.96
C THR A 281 -18.34 8.90 -8.34
N ARG A 282 -18.30 7.65 -8.77
CA ARG A 282 -18.97 6.53 -8.10
C ARG A 282 -18.16 6.11 -6.87
N LEU A 283 -18.85 5.62 -5.85
CA LEU A 283 -18.23 5.19 -4.60
C LEU A 283 -18.74 3.79 -4.22
N SER A 284 -17.81 2.94 -3.78
CA SER A 284 -18.08 1.71 -3.05
C SER A 284 -17.29 1.74 -1.74
N LEU A 285 -17.94 1.45 -0.62
CA LEU A 285 -17.37 1.34 0.72
C LEU A 285 -17.71 -0.03 1.31
N ALA A 286 -16.71 -0.80 1.75
CA ALA A 286 -16.93 -2.02 2.51
C ALA A 286 -17.65 -1.73 3.84
N ALA A 287 -18.29 -2.75 4.45
CA ALA A 287 -18.86 -2.65 5.79
C ALA A 287 -17.76 -2.27 6.81
N GLY A 288 -18.01 -1.25 7.64
CA GLY A 288 -16.99 -0.73 8.56
C GLY A 288 -15.78 -0.04 7.92
N GLY A 289 -15.66 -0.08 6.59
CA GLY A 289 -14.48 0.38 5.86
C GLY A 289 -14.40 1.90 5.73
N SER A 290 -13.23 2.39 5.36
CA SER A 290 -13.03 3.78 4.94
C SER A 290 -12.34 3.83 3.59
N ARG A 291 -12.56 4.92 2.84
CA ARG A 291 -11.90 5.15 1.54
C ARG A 291 -11.60 6.62 1.35
N THR A 292 -10.42 6.90 0.80
CA THR A 292 -10.05 8.23 0.32
C THR A 292 -10.44 8.36 -1.15
N LEU A 293 -11.28 9.35 -1.45
CA LEU A 293 -11.69 9.69 -2.82
C LEU A 293 -10.91 10.90 -3.32
N ARG A 294 -10.38 10.84 -4.53
CA ARG A 294 -9.79 12.01 -5.23
C ARG A 294 -10.78 12.55 -6.25
N LEU A 295 -11.23 13.78 -6.06
CA LEU A 295 -12.16 14.46 -6.96
C LEU A 295 -11.46 15.61 -7.70
N ARG A 296 -11.12 15.40 -8.97
CA ARG A 296 -10.49 16.44 -9.79
C ARG A 296 -11.49 17.54 -10.13
N LEU A 297 -11.21 18.76 -9.69
CA LEU A 297 -12.06 19.92 -9.97
C LEU A 297 -11.94 20.35 -11.44
N GLY A 298 -12.99 20.97 -11.98
CA GLY A 298 -12.99 21.60 -13.30
C GLY A 298 -11.96 22.75 -13.41
N ALA A 299 -11.54 23.06 -14.64
CA ALA A 299 -10.41 23.97 -14.91
C ALA A 299 -10.56 25.38 -14.30
N ALA A 300 -11.76 25.95 -14.27
CA ALA A 300 -12.01 27.26 -13.67
C ALA A 300 -11.77 27.25 -12.15
N ALA A 301 -12.28 26.24 -11.45
CA ALA A 301 -12.07 26.06 -10.02
C ALA A 301 -10.59 25.81 -9.68
N ARG A 302 -9.89 25.02 -10.51
CA ARG A 302 -8.44 24.80 -10.36
C ARG A 302 -7.66 26.11 -10.51
N ARG A 303 -7.96 26.91 -11.53
CA ARG A 303 -7.33 28.24 -11.73
C ARG A 303 -7.55 29.17 -10.54
N ALA A 304 -8.78 29.20 -10.01
CA ALA A 304 -9.08 29.99 -8.82
C ALA A 304 -8.24 29.54 -7.61
N LEU A 305 -8.17 28.23 -7.34
CA LEU A 305 -7.35 27.68 -6.25
C LEU A 305 -5.84 27.93 -6.44
N ALA A 306 -5.34 27.80 -7.68
CA ALA A 306 -3.95 28.11 -8.01
C ALA A 306 -3.62 29.58 -7.74
N GLY A 307 -4.57 30.49 -7.96
CA GLY A 307 -4.48 31.90 -7.57
C GLY A 307 -4.68 32.16 -6.07
N GLY A 308 -4.72 31.12 -5.23
CA GLY A 308 -4.88 31.24 -3.77
C GLY A 308 -6.32 31.44 -3.30
N ALA A 309 -7.32 31.37 -4.19
CA ALA A 309 -8.71 31.53 -3.79
C ALA A 309 -9.17 30.40 -2.87
N THR A 310 -10.10 30.72 -1.99
CA THR A 310 -10.85 29.74 -1.21
C THR A 310 -12.19 29.46 -1.89
N LEU A 311 -12.50 28.20 -2.16
CA LEU A 311 -13.77 27.82 -2.78
C LEU A 311 -14.78 27.35 -1.72
N ARG A 312 -16.01 27.86 -1.80
CA ARG A 312 -17.15 27.35 -1.03
C ARG A 312 -17.99 26.44 -1.93
N LEU A 313 -17.91 25.15 -1.66
CA LEU A 313 -18.56 24.09 -2.43
C LEU A 313 -19.66 23.43 -1.61
N THR A 314 -20.49 22.67 -2.30
CA THR A 314 -21.48 21.76 -1.74
C THR A 314 -21.06 20.34 -2.07
N LEU A 315 -20.72 19.56 -1.05
CA LEU A 315 -20.44 18.14 -1.14
C LEU A 315 -21.73 17.35 -0.96
N THR A 316 -22.13 16.60 -1.98
CA THR A 316 -23.33 15.77 -1.96
C THR A 316 -22.96 14.31 -2.19
N THR A 317 -23.40 13.44 -1.29
CA THR A 317 -23.24 11.98 -1.40
C THR A 317 -24.61 11.32 -1.48
N THR A 318 -24.82 10.43 -2.44
CA THR A 318 -26.03 9.61 -2.55
C THR A 318 -25.63 8.15 -2.46
N LEU A 319 -26.06 7.45 -1.41
CA LEU A 319 -25.59 6.12 -1.06
C LEU A 319 -26.74 5.17 -0.74
N LYS A 320 -26.57 3.89 -1.04
CA LYS A 320 -27.49 2.80 -0.67
C LYS A 320 -26.71 1.54 -0.29
N ALA A 321 -27.31 0.70 0.54
CA ALA A 321 -26.89 -0.69 0.69
C ALA A 321 -27.64 -1.59 -0.30
N LYS A 322 -27.18 -2.84 -0.45
CA LYS A 322 -27.86 -3.85 -1.26
C LYS A 322 -29.31 -4.03 -0.78
N GLY A 323 -30.28 -3.85 -1.68
CA GLY A 323 -31.73 -3.90 -1.37
C GLY A 323 -32.28 -2.73 -0.54
N GLY A 324 -31.45 -1.77 -0.13
CA GLY A 324 -31.86 -0.65 0.72
C GLY A 324 -32.27 0.61 -0.06
N LYS A 325 -32.96 1.54 0.62
CA LYS A 325 -33.28 2.86 0.08
C LYS A 325 -32.02 3.71 -0.05
N ALA A 326 -31.90 4.45 -1.14
CA ALA A 326 -30.85 5.44 -1.31
C ALA A 326 -31.13 6.67 -0.43
N ARG A 327 -30.07 7.20 0.18
CA ARG A 327 -30.12 8.44 0.95
C ARG A 327 -29.10 9.43 0.42
N THR A 328 -29.54 10.68 0.28
CA THR A 328 -28.67 11.79 -0.07
C THR A 328 -28.30 12.57 1.18
N THR A 329 -27.01 12.87 1.34
CA THR A 329 -26.47 13.74 2.39
C THR A 329 -25.70 14.86 1.74
N THR A 330 -25.88 16.08 2.23
CA THR A 330 -25.25 17.28 1.68
C THR A 330 -24.54 18.04 2.79
N ARG A 331 -23.36 18.59 2.50
CA ARG A 331 -22.62 19.45 3.43
C ARG A 331 -21.89 20.55 2.68
N ALA A 332 -21.85 21.75 3.26
CA ALA A 332 -20.97 22.81 2.78
C ALA A 332 -19.49 22.42 3.02
N LEU A 333 -18.67 22.57 1.98
CA LEU A 333 -17.26 22.21 1.96
C LEU A 333 -16.43 23.45 1.57
N THR A 334 -15.52 23.87 2.45
CA THR A 334 -14.53 24.89 2.10
C THR A 334 -13.27 24.21 1.57
N VAL A 335 -12.91 24.50 0.31
CA VAL A 335 -11.71 23.95 -0.34
C VAL A 335 -10.64 25.03 -0.42
N LEU A 336 -9.47 24.71 0.11
CA LEU A 336 -8.28 25.57 0.10
C LEU A 336 -7.24 25.02 -0.89
N SER A 337 -6.32 25.88 -1.34
CA SER A 337 -5.15 25.41 -2.09
C SER A 337 -4.21 24.58 -1.20
N SER A 338 -3.62 23.51 -1.77
CA SER A 338 -2.55 22.72 -1.14
C SER A 338 -1.16 23.34 -1.30
N THR A 339 -0.96 24.29 -2.21
CA THR A 339 0.37 24.89 -2.46
C THR A 339 0.99 25.50 -1.20
N ALA A 340 0.14 25.91 -0.25
CA ALA A 340 0.54 26.41 1.05
C ALA A 340 1.07 25.35 2.03
N VAL A 341 0.80 24.06 1.81
CA VAL A 341 1.18 22.96 2.73
C VAL A 341 2.04 21.87 2.09
N ASP A 342 2.05 21.74 0.76
CA ASP A 342 2.94 20.81 0.08
C ASP A 342 4.41 21.20 0.32
N GLY A 343 5.33 20.25 0.42
CA GLY A 343 6.75 20.54 0.68
C GLY A 343 7.47 19.40 1.39
N THR A 344 8.80 19.51 1.48
CA THR A 344 9.62 18.66 2.35
C THR A 344 9.96 19.48 3.58
N TYR A 345 9.57 19.02 4.76
CA TYR A 345 9.82 19.67 6.03
C TYR A 345 10.90 18.91 6.77
N ARG A 346 11.88 19.62 7.32
CA ARG A 346 13.04 19.04 8.01
C ARG A 346 13.24 19.67 9.38
N ALA A 347 13.76 18.90 10.33
CA ALA A 347 14.34 19.41 11.57
C ALA A 347 15.86 19.19 11.59
N SER A 348 16.53 19.91 12.49
CA SER A 348 17.99 19.84 12.66
C SER A 348 18.49 18.50 13.17
N ASP A 349 17.61 17.69 13.75
CA ASP A 349 17.88 16.34 14.27
C ASP A 349 17.65 15.23 13.23
N GLY A 350 17.46 15.59 11.96
CA GLY A 350 17.30 14.65 10.85
C GLY A 350 15.88 14.16 10.61
N GLN A 351 14.88 14.61 11.39
CA GLN A 351 13.48 14.27 11.09
C GLN A 351 13.04 14.91 9.77
N VAL A 352 12.36 14.13 8.93
CA VAL A 352 11.87 14.55 7.61
C VAL A 352 10.41 14.18 7.45
N MET A 353 9.59 15.13 6.98
CA MET A 353 8.21 14.91 6.56
C MET A 353 8.00 15.44 5.15
N VAL A 354 7.34 14.67 4.29
CA VAL A 354 7.00 15.10 2.93
C VAL A 354 5.49 15.20 2.80
N VAL A 355 5.01 16.35 2.34
CA VAL A 355 3.59 16.58 2.02
C VAL A 355 3.47 16.82 0.52
N ARG A 356 2.64 16.01 -0.16
CA ARG A 356 2.37 16.14 -1.60
C ARG A 356 0.88 16.05 -1.86
N GLY A 357 0.33 17.03 -2.57
CA GLY A 357 -1.11 17.09 -2.85
C GLY A 357 -1.97 17.15 -1.59
N GLY A 358 -1.45 17.75 -0.50
CA GLY A 358 -2.11 17.80 0.81
C GLY A 358 -2.13 16.47 1.56
N VAL A 359 -1.30 15.49 1.18
CA VAL A 359 -1.18 14.19 1.84
C VAL A 359 0.24 14.07 2.39
N VAL A 360 0.40 13.62 3.64
CA VAL A 360 1.74 13.29 4.16
C VAL A 360 2.13 11.97 3.52
N THR A 361 3.15 11.96 2.66
CA THR A 361 3.61 10.75 1.95
C THR A 361 4.80 10.10 2.62
N THR A 362 5.45 10.80 3.55
CA THR A 362 6.60 10.29 4.29
C THR A 362 6.70 11.04 5.61
N PHE A 363 6.97 10.32 6.69
CA PHE A 363 7.45 10.90 7.94
C PHE A 363 8.44 9.96 8.59
N SER A 364 9.70 10.38 8.74
CA SER A 364 10.79 9.54 9.23
C SER A 364 11.77 10.30 10.12
N GLY A 365 12.58 9.55 10.87
CA GLY A 365 13.64 10.07 11.72
C GLY A 365 14.10 9.05 12.75
N ASP A 366 14.85 9.51 13.76
CA ASP A 366 15.27 8.70 14.90
C ASP A 366 14.64 9.21 16.21
N ILE A 367 14.44 8.29 17.15
CA ILE A 367 14.04 8.62 18.52
C ILE A 367 14.69 7.65 19.52
N THR A 368 15.04 8.16 20.70
CA THR A 368 15.53 7.33 21.81
C THR A 368 14.36 6.92 22.69
N LEU A 369 14.11 5.63 22.77
CA LEU A 369 13.09 4.99 23.58
C LEU A 369 13.65 4.58 24.95
N TRP A 370 12.82 4.63 25.98
CA TRP A 370 13.14 4.01 27.28
C TRP A 370 12.47 2.64 27.38
N CYS A 371 13.28 1.60 27.53
CA CYS A 371 12.83 0.22 27.67
C CYS A 371 12.59 -0.11 29.14
N THR A 372 11.32 -0.29 29.50
CA THR A 372 10.90 -0.39 30.90
C THR A 372 11.47 -1.58 31.64
N ARG A 373 11.61 -2.73 30.97
CA ARG A 373 12.05 -3.97 31.62
C ARG A 373 13.57 -4.09 31.65
N ALA A 374 14.24 -3.82 30.53
CA ALA A 374 15.70 -3.80 30.47
C ALA A 374 16.32 -2.60 31.19
N LYS A 375 15.54 -1.53 31.47
CA LYS A 375 16.01 -0.26 32.04
C LYS A 375 17.16 0.38 31.24
N VAL A 376 17.09 0.25 29.92
CA VAL A 376 18.07 0.81 28.98
C VAL A 376 17.39 1.80 28.03
N GLN A 377 18.19 2.70 27.46
CA GLN A 377 17.77 3.51 26.33
C GLN A 377 18.09 2.80 25.02
N LYS A 378 17.15 2.82 24.08
CA LYS A 378 17.29 2.24 22.74
C LYS A 378 17.03 3.31 21.69
N ARG A 379 17.99 3.59 20.81
CA ARG A 379 17.76 4.46 19.65
C ARG A 379 17.08 3.64 18.55
N VAL A 380 15.96 4.14 18.04
CA VAL A 380 15.15 3.47 17.02
C VAL A 380 14.86 4.44 15.88
N ALA A 381 15.10 3.98 14.65
CA ALA A 381 14.65 4.66 13.45
C ALA A 381 13.16 4.37 13.21
N TYR A 382 12.39 5.40 12.92
CA TYR A 382 10.97 5.28 12.56
C TYR A 382 10.74 5.81 11.14
N PHE A 383 9.78 5.20 10.45
CA PHE A 383 9.28 5.69 9.16
C PHE A 383 7.81 5.33 9.00
N MET A 384 7.07 6.18 8.28
CA MET A 384 5.71 5.90 7.81
C MET A 384 5.79 4.94 6.61
N GLY A 385 5.28 3.71 6.76
CA GLY A 385 5.36 2.67 5.73
C GLY A 385 4.41 2.89 4.57
N SER A 386 4.68 2.24 3.43
CA SER A 386 3.90 2.35 2.19
C SER A 386 2.50 1.71 2.26
N ASP A 387 2.31 0.77 3.18
CA ASP A 387 1.13 -0.10 3.17
C ASP A 387 -0.03 0.48 4.00
N ASP A 388 0.24 1.54 4.77
CA ASP A 388 -0.74 2.24 5.57
C ASP A 388 -1.37 3.41 4.80
N PRO A 389 -2.64 3.75 5.06
CA PRO A 389 -3.26 4.89 4.41
C PRO A 389 -2.55 6.19 4.77
N ASP A 390 -2.04 6.89 3.76
CA ASP A 390 -1.39 8.19 3.96
C ASP A 390 -2.33 9.20 4.65
N PRO A 391 -1.88 9.93 5.69
CA PRO A 391 -2.75 10.84 6.41
C PRO A 391 -2.95 12.13 5.59
N LEU A 392 -4.23 12.47 5.41
CA LEU A 392 -4.63 13.70 4.72
C LEU A 392 -4.41 14.92 5.62
N VAL A 393 -3.74 15.94 5.09
CA VAL A 393 -3.65 17.26 5.69
C VAL A 393 -4.96 18.00 5.48
N GLY A 394 -5.72 18.15 6.58
CA GLY A 394 -6.99 18.84 6.62
C GLY A 394 -6.91 20.30 6.17
N GLY A 395 -8.07 20.89 5.88
CA GLY A 395 -8.13 22.30 5.47
C GLY A 395 -7.58 23.27 6.52
N ASP A 396 -7.67 22.94 7.81
CA ASP A 396 -7.03 23.73 8.86
C ASP A 396 -5.52 23.45 9.02
N GLY A 397 -4.97 22.52 8.24
CA GLY A 397 -3.60 22.05 8.30
C GLY A 397 -3.40 20.85 9.22
N SER A 398 -4.42 20.41 9.96
CA SER A 398 -4.29 19.29 10.90
C SER A 398 -4.17 17.95 10.19
N PHE A 399 -3.44 17.02 10.78
CA PHE A 399 -3.36 15.63 10.34
C PHE A 399 -3.10 14.74 11.56
N ALA A 400 -3.51 13.48 11.47
CA ALA A 400 -3.23 12.47 12.46
C ALA A 400 -3.07 11.12 11.77
N TRP A 401 -2.19 10.31 12.32
CA TRP A 401 -1.85 9.00 11.79
C TRP A 401 -1.43 8.09 12.93
N GLU A 402 -1.91 6.87 12.89
CA GLU A 402 -1.53 5.81 13.80
C GLU A 402 -1.43 4.56 12.97
N ALA A 403 -0.24 3.99 12.91
CA ALA A 403 -0.06 2.68 12.34
C ALA A 403 0.95 1.86 13.11
N THR A 404 0.97 0.60 12.73
CA THR A 404 1.71 -0.43 13.43
C THR A 404 2.56 -1.14 12.40
N LYS A 405 3.85 -0.88 12.41
CA LYS A 405 4.81 -1.44 11.47
C LYS A 405 5.18 -2.88 11.88
N GLY A 406 5.31 -3.77 10.89
CA GLY A 406 5.91 -5.11 11.00
C GLY A 406 5.36 -5.94 12.17
N TYR A 407 4.15 -6.46 12.03
CA TYR A 407 3.47 -7.29 13.05
C TYR A 407 3.30 -6.73 14.47
N GLY A 408 3.14 -5.44 14.70
CA GLY A 408 2.84 -5.01 16.09
C GLY A 408 4.02 -4.60 16.93
N VAL A 409 5.26 -4.77 16.45
CA VAL A 409 6.43 -4.47 17.28
C VAL A 409 6.68 -2.98 17.35
N VAL A 410 6.75 -2.27 16.22
CA VAL A 410 6.90 -0.80 16.27
C VAL A 410 5.58 -0.12 15.94
N LYS A 411 5.00 0.53 16.94
CA LYS A 411 3.83 1.38 16.77
C LYS A 411 4.27 2.82 16.60
N LEU A 412 3.85 3.45 15.52
CA LEU A 412 4.12 4.85 15.24
C LEU A 412 2.80 5.61 15.25
N LYS A 413 2.69 6.59 16.14
CA LYS A 413 1.56 7.52 16.19
C LYS A 413 2.07 8.93 16.08
N PHE A 414 1.48 9.71 15.19
CA PHE A 414 1.77 11.12 15.14
C PHE A 414 0.54 11.93 14.76
N ASP A 415 0.45 13.11 15.34
CA ASP A 415 -0.52 14.12 14.99
C ASP A 415 0.19 15.46 14.87
N GLY A 416 -0.34 16.33 14.04
CA GLY A 416 0.30 17.62 13.82
C GLY A 416 -0.52 18.57 13.01
N ARG A 417 0.12 19.70 12.70
CA ARG A 417 -0.46 20.76 11.90
C ARG A 417 0.60 21.36 10.99
N VAL A 418 0.26 21.51 9.71
CA VAL A 418 1.02 22.30 8.75
C VAL A 418 0.46 23.72 8.69
N ASN A 419 1.30 24.72 8.93
CA ASN A 419 0.98 26.14 8.84
C ASN A 419 2.05 26.85 7.98
N GLY A 420 1.77 26.95 6.68
CA GLY A 420 2.71 27.56 5.73
C GLY A 420 4.01 26.78 5.63
N ARG A 421 5.12 27.40 6.05
CA ARG A 421 6.47 26.79 5.99
C ARG A 421 6.85 25.99 7.24
N THR A 422 5.95 25.84 8.20
CA THR A 422 6.23 25.12 9.44
C THR A 422 5.23 24.00 9.61
N ALA A 423 5.70 22.81 9.99
CA ALA A 423 4.87 21.74 10.48
C ALA A 423 5.25 21.45 11.93
N SER A 424 4.29 21.23 12.82
CA SER A 424 4.56 20.92 14.22
C SER A 424 3.53 19.95 14.78
N GLY A 425 3.91 19.16 15.78
CA GLY A 425 2.99 18.18 16.35
C GLY A 425 3.59 17.32 17.45
N LYS A 426 2.95 16.17 17.67
CA LYS A 426 3.37 15.15 18.61
C LYS A 426 3.66 13.85 17.88
N LEU A 427 4.64 13.12 18.38
CA LEU A 427 5.08 11.83 17.91
C LEU A 427 5.15 10.90 19.12
N VAL A 428 4.62 9.70 18.98
CA VAL A 428 4.80 8.60 19.92
C VAL A 428 5.30 7.41 19.12
N VAL A 429 6.41 6.84 19.57
CA VAL A 429 6.95 5.57 19.06
C VAL A 429 6.93 4.58 20.20
N GLU A 430 6.27 3.45 19.99
CA GLU A 430 6.33 2.28 20.86
C GLU A 430 7.09 1.19 20.11
N ASP A 431 8.00 0.50 20.77
CA ASP A 431 8.69 -0.70 20.30
C ASP A 431 8.44 -1.81 21.31
N ARG A 432 7.84 -2.91 20.85
CA ARG A 432 7.48 -4.11 21.58
C ARG A 432 8.40 -5.23 21.12
N SER A 433 9.67 -5.09 21.47
CA SER A 433 10.68 -6.09 21.14
C SER A 433 10.49 -7.32 22.03
N PRO A 434 10.43 -8.55 21.47
CA PRO A 434 10.35 -9.75 22.28
C PRO A 434 11.63 -9.91 23.10
N LEU A 435 11.49 -10.32 24.36
CA LEU A 435 12.59 -10.71 25.23
C LEU A 435 12.89 -12.19 25.00
N LEU A 436 13.97 -12.46 24.28
CA LEU A 436 14.45 -13.83 24.08
C LEU A 436 15.18 -14.33 25.33
N GLY A 437 15.13 -15.64 25.58
CA GLY A 437 15.94 -16.29 26.63
C GLY A 437 15.32 -16.32 28.04
N THR A 438 14.10 -15.82 28.24
CA THR A 438 13.43 -15.88 29.57
C THR A 438 12.62 -17.16 29.81
N GLY A 439 12.55 -18.06 28.82
CA GLY A 439 11.70 -19.26 28.87
C GLY A 439 10.19 -18.96 28.78
N ARG A 440 9.82 -17.69 28.53
CA ARG A 440 8.44 -17.22 28.34
C ARG A 440 8.38 -16.25 27.17
N PHE A 441 7.22 -16.16 26.51
CA PHE A 441 7.01 -15.16 25.47
C PHE A 441 6.69 -13.81 26.13
N GLU A 442 7.72 -13.00 26.32
CA GLU A 442 7.64 -11.70 26.99
C GLU A 442 8.07 -10.59 26.03
N PHE A 443 7.60 -9.38 26.27
CA PHE A 443 7.98 -8.20 25.50
C PHE A 443 8.60 -7.17 26.43
N ASP A 444 9.65 -6.50 25.96
CA ASP A 444 10.03 -5.22 26.53
C ASP A 444 9.21 -4.13 25.84
N TYR A 445 8.60 -3.28 26.66
CA TYR A 445 7.89 -2.11 26.16
C TYR A 445 8.84 -0.93 26.24
N CYS A 446 9.36 -0.56 25.07
CA CYS A 446 10.14 0.64 24.88
C CYS A 446 9.25 1.72 24.28
N PHE A 447 9.20 2.92 24.86
CA PHE A 447 8.41 4.00 24.27
C PHE A 447 9.06 5.36 24.48
N ALA A 448 8.72 6.28 23.59
CA ALA A 448 9.02 7.69 23.75
C ALA A 448 7.93 8.54 23.10
N GLY A 449 7.65 9.68 23.73
CA GLY A 449 6.85 10.74 23.16
C GLY A 449 7.71 11.97 22.94
N LYS A 450 7.53 12.65 21.81
CA LYS A 450 8.28 13.88 21.49
C LYS A 450 7.38 14.88 20.78
N LYS A 451 7.52 16.15 21.14
CA LYS A 451 7.03 17.26 20.32
C LYS A 451 8.02 17.53 19.20
N TRP A 452 7.53 17.71 17.99
CA TRP A 452 8.37 17.97 16.82
C TRP A 452 7.97 19.28 16.16
N THR A 453 8.94 19.92 15.50
CA THR A 453 8.73 21.11 14.67
C THR A 453 9.70 21.03 13.51
N LEU A 454 9.14 21.00 12.30
CA LEU A 454 9.86 20.89 11.04
C LEU A 454 9.66 22.19 10.25
N ARG A 455 10.67 22.59 9.48
CA ARG A 455 10.62 23.74 8.57
C ARG A 455 10.78 23.26 7.13
N ARG A 456 9.99 23.84 6.23
CA ARG A 456 9.99 23.54 4.80
C ARG A 456 11.27 23.98 4.11
#